data_AF-A0A315AY53-F1
#
_entry.id   AF-A0A315AY53-F1
#
_cell.length_a   1.000
_cell.length_b   1.000
_cell.length_c   1.000
_cell.angle_alpha   90.00
_cell.angle_beta   90.00
_cell.angle_gamma   90.00
#
_symmetry.space_group_name_H-M   'P 1'
#
loop_
_entity.id
_entity.type
_entity.pdbx_description
1 polymer ?
#
loop_
_entity_poly.entity_id
_entity_poly.type
_entity_poly.pdbx_seq_one_letter_code
_entity_poly.pdbx_strand_id
1 'polypeptide(L)'
;MPKTRIKPTGTDWDRVKREALQDAPIAHGAADGPYDPNDAAAVAAYWQQATLKRGRGRPAAAVKRPTLNMRIDADVLEAFKATGQGWQTRINAALREAVAHGLTKA
;
A
#
# COMPACT_ATOMS: atom_id res chain seq x y z
N MET A 1 -31.50 27.73 -10.39
CA MET A 1 -31.19 26.34 -9.97
C MET A 1 -29.93 26.36 -9.12
N PRO A 2 -29.95 25.92 -7.85
CA PRO A 2 -28.72 25.91 -7.06
C PRO A 2 -27.85 24.74 -7.54
N LYS A 3 -26.60 25.03 -7.92
CA LYS A 3 -25.63 24.01 -8.32
C LYS A 3 -25.17 23.26 -7.08
N THR A 4 -25.48 21.96 -7.01
CA THR A 4 -25.02 21.06 -5.96
C THR A 4 -23.50 21.01 -5.96
N ARG A 5 -22.85 21.40 -4.86
CA ARG A 5 -21.39 21.33 -4.72
C ARG A 5 -20.99 19.86 -4.58
N ILE A 6 -20.52 19.26 -5.67
CA ILE A 6 -19.97 17.90 -5.66
C ILE A 6 -18.69 17.92 -4.82
N LYS A 7 -18.65 17.10 -3.76
CA LYS A 7 -17.47 16.93 -2.93
C LYS A 7 -16.45 16.09 -3.72
N PRO A 8 -15.20 16.54 -3.88
CA PRO A 8 -14.21 15.79 -4.66
C PRO A 8 -13.95 14.42 -4.02
N THR A 9 -13.87 13.39 -4.87
CA THR A 9 -13.68 11.98 -4.49
C THR A 9 -12.21 11.61 -4.22
N GLY A 10 -11.29 12.58 -4.33
CA GLY A 10 -9.87 12.38 -4.10
C GLY A 10 -9.22 13.56 -3.39
N THR A 11 -8.07 13.31 -2.77
CA THR A 11 -7.25 14.36 -2.15
C THR A 11 -6.68 15.26 -3.25
N ASP A 12 -6.86 16.57 -3.09
CA ASP A 12 -6.24 17.58 -3.95
C ASP A 12 -4.74 17.69 -3.62
N TRP A 13 -3.93 16.96 -4.37
CA TRP A 13 -2.48 16.90 -4.20
C TRP A 13 -1.75 18.18 -4.60
N ASP A 14 -2.31 18.95 -5.54
CA ASP A 14 -1.69 20.20 -5.99
C ASP A 14 -1.83 21.28 -4.93
N ARG A 15 -2.96 21.31 -4.22
CA ARG A 15 -3.11 22.15 -3.02
C ARG A 15 -2.11 21.76 -1.92
N VAL A 16 -2.00 20.48 -1.59
CA VAL A 16 -1.09 20.00 -0.53
C VAL A 16 0.36 20.38 -0.83
N LYS A 17 0.82 20.20 -2.08
CA LYS A 17 2.17 20.62 -2.49
C LYS A 17 2.38 22.12 -2.37
N ARG A 18 1.38 22.93 -2.74
CA ARG A 18 1.45 24.39 -2.65
C ARG A 18 1.57 24.86 -1.19
N GLU A 19 0.79 24.28 -0.30
CA GLU A 19 0.83 24.57 1.14
C GLU A 19 2.17 24.13 1.75
N ALA A 20 2.68 22.95 1.38
CA ALA A 20 3.98 22.48 1.85
C ALA A 20 5.14 23.40 1.43
N LEU A 21 5.10 23.97 0.22
CA LEU A 21 6.11 24.92 -0.27
C LEU A 21 6.14 26.24 0.52
N GLN A 22 5.08 26.59 1.24
CA GLN A 22 5.02 27.81 2.03
C GLN A 22 5.78 27.71 3.36
N ASP A 23 6.08 26.48 3.81
CA ASP A 23 6.80 26.20 5.07
C ASP A 23 6.25 27.00 6.26
N ALA A 24 4.92 27.18 6.29
CA ALA A 24 4.26 27.97 7.32
C ALA A 24 4.29 27.20 8.67
N PRO A 25 4.53 27.89 9.80
CA PRO A 25 4.49 27.26 11.11
C PRO A 25 3.16 26.55 11.37
N ILE A 26 3.24 25.35 11.91
CA ILE A 26 2.10 24.55 12.33
C ILE A 26 1.58 25.13 13.65
N ALA A 27 0.28 25.41 13.74
CA ALA A 27 -0.33 25.80 15.02
C ALA A 27 -0.11 24.68 16.05
N HIS A 28 0.58 25.00 17.14
CA HIS A 28 0.92 24.07 18.21
C HIS A 28 0.85 24.79 19.56
N GLY A 29 0.12 24.19 20.51
CA GLY A 29 0.10 24.57 21.92
C GLY A 29 0.81 23.53 22.79
N ALA A 30 1.17 23.91 24.01
CA ALA A 30 1.89 23.03 24.95
C ALA A 30 1.16 21.72 25.32
N ALA A 31 -0.14 21.61 25.02
CA ALA A 31 -0.93 20.40 25.25
C ALA A 31 -1.01 19.46 24.03
N ASP A 32 -0.58 19.91 22.83
CA ASP A 32 -0.78 19.19 21.58
C ASP A 32 0.26 18.08 21.36
N GLY A 33 1.38 18.10 22.09
CA GLY A 33 2.41 17.09 21.92
C GLY A 33 3.59 17.15 22.89
N PRO A 34 4.49 16.16 22.79
CA PRO A 34 5.67 16.05 23.66
C PRO A 34 6.83 16.98 23.29
N TYR A 35 6.75 17.70 22.17
CA TYR A 35 7.74 18.68 21.71
C TYR A 35 7.08 19.68 20.74
N ASP A 36 7.70 20.85 20.53
CA ASP A 36 7.26 21.83 19.53
C ASP A 36 7.70 21.41 18.12
N PRO A 37 6.78 21.14 17.17
CA PRO A 37 7.11 20.73 15.81
C PRO A 37 7.76 21.85 14.97
N ASN A 38 7.65 23.12 15.39
CA ASN A 38 8.27 24.24 14.68
C ASN A 38 9.69 24.57 15.20
N ASP A 39 10.15 23.91 16.27
CA ASP A 39 11.51 24.02 16.79
C ASP A 39 12.32 22.77 16.40
N ALA A 40 13.22 22.94 15.44
CA ALA A 40 14.08 21.87 14.96
C ALA A 40 14.95 21.24 16.07
N ALA A 41 15.36 22.00 17.09
CA ALA A 41 16.15 21.49 18.20
C ALA A 41 15.30 20.61 19.13
N ALA A 42 14.07 21.03 19.43
CA ALA A 42 13.12 20.25 20.22
C ALA A 42 12.75 18.93 19.52
N VAL A 43 12.49 18.99 18.20
CA VAL A 43 12.25 17.80 17.36
C VAL A 43 13.44 16.85 17.46
N ALA A 44 14.66 17.34 17.20
CA ALA A 44 15.86 16.52 17.22
C ALA A 44 16.09 15.88 18.61
N ALA A 45 15.96 16.65 19.69
CA ALA A 45 16.16 16.16 21.05
C ALA A 45 15.19 15.02 21.41
N TYR A 46 13.91 15.15 21.03
CA TYR A 46 12.92 14.10 21.28
C TYR A 46 13.23 12.82 20.48
N TRP A 47 13.55 12.95 19.19
CA TRP A 47 13.85 11.79 18.35
C TRP A 47 15.17 11.10 18.70
N GLN A 48 16.17 11.83 19.23
CA GLN A 48 17.41 11.23 19.73
C GLN A 48 17.19 10.31 20.94
N GLN A 49 16.14 10.57 21.73
CA GLN A 49 15.79 9.75 22.90
C GLN A 49 14.78 8.64 22.55
N ALA A 50 14.23 8.65 21.34
CA ALA A 50 13.19 7.71 20.93
C ALA A 50 13.76 6.29 20.77
N THR A 51 13.14 5.32 21.46
CA THR A 51 13.47 3.90 21.28
C THR A 51 12.63 3.29 20.15
N LEU A 52 13.25 2.98 19.02
CA LEU A 52 12.58 2.32 17.90
C LEU A 52 12.36 0.83 18.20
N LYS A 53 11.16 0.46 18.66
CA LYS A 53 10.75 -0.94 18.73
C LYS A 53 10.30 -1.40 17.34
N ARG A 54 11.09 -2.24 16.67
CA ARG A 54 10.61 -2.94 15.47
C ARG A 54 9.47 -3.87 15.90
N GLY A 55 8.26 -3.52 15.53
CA GLY A 55 7.09 -4.39 15.74
C GLY A 55 7.36 -5.77 15.14
N ARG A 56 6.71 -6.79 15.68
CA ARG A 56 6.76 -8.14 15.11
C ARG A 56 6.28 -8.00 13.66
N GLY A 57 7.15 -8.35 12.70
CA GLY A 57 6.77 -8.36 11.29
C GLY A 57 5.55 -9.26 11.07
N ARG A 58 4.99 -9.24 9.85
CA ARG A 58 3.95 -10.20 9.46
C ARG A 58 4.36 -11.60 9.95
N PRO A 59 3.49 -12.33 10.68
CA PRO A 59 3.80 -13.68 11.13
C PRO A 59 4.38 -14.50 9.98
N ALA A 60 5.44 -15.24 10.25
CA ALA A 60 6.06 -16.10 9.25
C ALA A 60 4.99 -17.07 8.72
N ALA A 61 4.68 -17.00 7.42
CA ALA A 61 3.83 -18.00 6.80
C ALA A 61 4.58 -19.33 6.80
N ALA A 62 3.96 -20.40 7.32
CA ALA A 62 4.55 -21.73 7.33
C ALA A 62 4.96 -22.20 5.93
N VAL A 63 4.19 -21.83 4.91
CA VAL A 63 4.53 -22.02 3.50
C VAL A 63 4.41 -20.67 2.78
N LYS A 64 5.54 -20.14 2.30
CA LYS A 64 5.53 -18.96 1.42
C LYS A 64 5.03 -19.39 0.05
N ARG A 65 4.07 -18.64 -0.52
CA ARG A 65 3.66 -18.85 -1.91
C ARG A 65 4.87 -18.54 -2.81
N PRO A 66 5.42 -19.52 -3.55
CA PRO A 66 6.56 -19.28 -4.41
C PRO A 66 6.14 -18.40 -5.60
N THR A 67 7.08 -17.62 -6.11
CA THR A 67 6.90 -16.90 -7.37
C THR A 67 7.01 -17.89 -8.53
N LEU A 68 6.04 -17.86 -9.44
CA LEU A 68 6.06 -18.65 -10.66
C LEU A 68 6.65 -17.82 -11.80
N ASN A 69 7.90 -18.10 -12.17
CA ASN A 69 8.56 -17.52 -13.34
C ASN A 69 8.50 -18.53 -14.50
N MET A 70 7.56 -18.35 -15.44
CA MET A 70 7.45 -19.18 -16.63
C MET A 70 6.96 -18.36 -17.84
N ARG A 71 7.20 -18.88 -19.05
CA ARG A 71 6.56 -18.35 -20.26
C ARG A 71 5.17 -18.97 -20.40
N ILE A 72 4.21 -18.15 -20.82
CA ILE A 72 2.84 -18.54 -21.12
C ILE A 72 2.48 -18.00 -22.50
N ASP A 73 1.67 -18.75 -23.25
CA ASP A 73 1.18 -18.29 -24.54
C ASP A 73 0.34 -17.00 -24.37
N ALA A 74 0.49 -16.08 -25.33
CA ALA A 74 -0.06 -14.74 -25.22
C ALA A 74 -1.59 -14.74 -25.18
N ASP A 75 -2.22 -15.59 -25.99
CA ASP A 75 -3.66 -15.78 -26.05
C ASP A 75 -4.25 -16.29 -24.73
N VAL A 76 -3.58 -17.25 -24.07
CA VAL A 76 -3.98 -17.76 -22.76
C VAL A 76 -3.89 -16.65 -21.71
N LEU A 77 -2.81 -15.88 -21.71
CA LEU A 77 -2.63 -14.77 -20.76
C LEU A 77 -3.70 -13.68 -20.95
N GLU A 78 -3.98 -13.30 -22.20
CA GLU A 78 -5.00 -12.30 -22.50
C GLU A 78 -6.41 -12.78 -22.15
N ALA A 79 -6.73 -14.06 -22.38
CA ALA A 79 -8.00 -14.66 -21.95
C ALA A 79 -8.19 -14.55 -20.43
N PHE A 80 -7.14 -14.83 -19.64
CA PHE A 80 -7.22 -14.64 -18.20
C PHE A 80 -7.32 -13.15 -17.83
N LYS A 81 -6.53 -12.25 -18.41
CA LYS A 81 -6.61 -10.81 -18.08
C LYS A 81 -7.98 -10.21 -18.39
N ALA A 82 -8.65 -10.64 -19.47
CA ALA A 82 -9.98 -10.19 -19.85
C ALA A 82 -11.05 -10.47 -18.77
N THR A 83 -10.80 -11.44 -17.88
CA THR A 83 -11.69 -11.71 -16.72
C THR A 83 -11.61 -10.63 -15.62
N GLY A 84 -10.73 -9.63 -15.75
CA GLY A 84 -10.64 -8.48 -14.86
C GLY A 84 -9.86 -8.74 -13.57
N GLN A 85 -10.21 -8.01 -12.50
CA GLN A 85 -9.53 -8.12 -11.21
C GLN A 85 -9.53 -9.57 -10.69
N GLY A 86 -8.38 -10.03 -10.18
CA GLY A 86 -8.21 -11.38 -9.65
C GLY A 86 -7.88 -12.47 -10.69
N TRP A 87 -7.54 -12.11 -11.93
CA TRP A 87 -7.19 -13.09 -12.97
C TRP A 87 -6.01 -14.01 -12.57
N GLN A 88 -5.04 -13.48 -11.81
CA GLN A 88 -3.93 -14.26 -11.25
C GLN A 88 -4.38 -15.32 -10.24
N THR A 89 -5.44 -15.02 -9.47
CA THR A 89 -6.03 -16.00 -8.55
C THR A 89 -6.74 -17.10 -9.33
N ARG A 90 -7.42 -16.74 -10.44
CA ARG A 90 -8.12 -17.69 -11.31
C ARG A 90 -7.16 -18.63 -12.03
N ILE A 91 -6.07 -18.14 -12.62
CA ILE A 91 -5.07 -19.02 -13.24
C ILE A 91 -4.44 -19.98 -12.22
N ASN A 92 -4.17 -19.53 -10.99
CA ASN A 92 -3.69 -20.41 -9.94
C ASN A 92 -4.73 -21.46 -9.50
N ALA A 93 -6.03 -21.16 -9.56
CA ALA A 93 -7.09 -22.13 -9.30
C ALA A 93 -7.14 -23.19 -10.40
N ALA A 94 -7.05 -22.79 -11.67
CA ALA A 94 -6.99 -23.71 -12.81
C ALA A 94 -5.77 -24.65 -12.73
N LEU A 95 -4.59 -24.14 -12.35
CA LEU A 95 -3.40 -24.97 -12.13
C LEU A 95 -3.59 -25.99 -11.00
N ARG A 96 -4.28 -25.62 -9.92
CA ARG A 96 -4.60 -26.55 -8.83
C ARG A 96 -5.57 -27.64 -9.28
N GLU A 97 -6.57 -27.27 -10.06
CA GLU A 97 -7.53 -28.21 -10.61
C GLU A 97 -6.86 -29.22 -11.55
N ALA A 98 -5.97 -28.74 -12.43
CA ALA A 98 -5.19 -29.60 -13.33
C ALA A 98 -4.31 -30.61 -12.57
N VAL A 99 -3.69 -30.19 -11.47
CA VAL A 99 -2.94 -31.09 -10.58
C VAL A 99 -3.86 -32.13 -9.94
N ALA A 100 -5.04 -31.71 -9.46
CA ALA A 100 -6.03 -32.63 -8.87
C ALA A 100 -6.57 -33.66 -9.88
N HIS A 101 -6.69 -33.27 -11.16
CA HIS A 101 -7.07 -34.16 -12.26
C HIS A 101 -5.92 -35.02 -12.80
N GLY A 102 -4.75 -35.01 -12.16
CA GLY A 102 -3.65 -35.92 -12.49
C GLY A 102 -2.74 -35.48 -13.63
N LEU A 103 -2.72 -34.19 -13.99
CA LEU A 103 -1.78 -33.65 -14.98
C LEU A 103 -0.31 -33.81 -14.55
N THR A 104 -0.06 -33.99 -13.25
CA THR A 104 1.27 -34.23 -12.69
C THR A 104 1.45 -35.71 -12.38
N LYS A 105 2.56 -36.32 -12.84
CA LYS A 105 2.99 -37.64 -12.37
C LYS A 105 3.35 -37.57 -10.89
N ALA A 106 2.94 -38.59 -10.14
CA ALA A 106 3.37 -38.84 -8.77
C ALA A 106 4.87 -39.18 -8.71
#